data_AF-A0A5R2NAP2-F1
#
_entry.id   AF-A0A5R2NAP2-F1
#
_cell.length_a   1.000
_cell.length_b   1.000
_cell.length_c   1.000
_cell.angle_alpha   90.00
_cell.angle_beta   90.00
_cell.angle_gamma   90.00
#
_symmetry.space_group_name_H-M   'P 1'
#
loop_
_entity.id
_entity.type
_entity.pdbx_description
1 polymer ?
#
loop_
_entity_poly.entity_id
_entity_poly.type
_entity_poly.pdbx_seq_one_letter_code
_entity_poly.pdbx_strand_id
1 'polypeptide(L)'
;AEWGLPLPSRHVLISPGLDVSLANPEVFEAERNDPWLGIAGGREAIRLYSAGMDPADWRISPVYGDLSVLPKTLLLTGSRDLLTPDNLIFAQKARAAGVEVELVYEEGMFHVWPLIDMPEARRARQHIVAFLRESSSPIVQGTAARFKAPSAEAAEQHLQSGYPG
;
A
#
# COMPACT_ATOMS: atom_id res chain seq x y z
N ALA A 1 -4.88 -11.44 -13.17
CA ALA A 1 -5.48 -12.03 -11.95
C ALA A 1 -6.44 -13.14 -12.36
N GLU A 2 -6.74 -14.11 -11.50
CA GLU A 2 -7.36 -15.42 -11.77
C GLU A 2 -8.50 -15.47 -12.81
N TRP A 3 -9.19 -14.37 -13.07
CA TRP A 3 -10.34 -14.28 -13.98
C TRP A 3 -10.01 -13.69 -15.36
N GLY A 4 -8.72 -13.47 -15.67
CA GLY A 4 -8.26 -13.00 -16.98
C GLY A 4 -8.70 -11.57 -17.34
N LEU A 5 -9.18 -10.80 -16.37
CA LEU A 5 -9.61 -9.42 -16.58
C LEU A 5 -8.42 -8.52 -16.98
N PRO A 6 -8.64 -7.51 -17.84
CA PRO A 6 -7.62 -6.53 -18.15
C PRO A 6 -7.18 -5.81 -16.86
N LEU A 7 -5.88 -5.56 -16.74
CA LEU A 7 -5.38 -4.75 -15.64
C LEU A 7 -5.90 -3.30 -15.78
N PRO A 8 -6.21 -2.63 -14.67
CA PRO A 8 -6.52 -1.21 -14.70
C PRO A 8 -5.30 -0.46 -15.25
N SER A 9 -5.53 0.60 -16.04
CA SER A 9 -4.45 1.42 -16.60
C SER A 9 -3.78 2.31 -15.54
N ARG A 10 -4.49 2.61 -14.45
CA ARG A 10 -4.10 3.57 -13.42
C ARG A 10 -4.63 3.17 -12.05
N HIS A 11 -3.91 3.56 -11.00
CA HIS A 11 -4.26 3.30 -9.62
C HIS A 11 -4.11 4.59 -8.81
N VAL A 12 -5.07 4.90 -7.95
CA VAL A 12 -5.04 6.07 -7.07
C VAL A 12 -5.19 5.58 -5.64
N LEU A 13 -4.24 5.94 -4.79
CA LEU A 13 -4.16 5.59 -3.38
C LEU A 13 -4.25 6.86 -2.54
N ILE A 14 -5.19 6.91 -1.61
CA ILE A 14 -5.38 8.04 -0.68
C ILE A 14 -5.15 7.51 0.73
N SER A 15 -4.08 7.95 1.39
CA SER A 15 -3.70 7.52 2.74
C SER A 15 -3.85 6.00 2.99
N PRO A 16 -3.34 5.12 2.10
CA PRO A 16 -3.59 3.69 2.22
C PRO A 16 -2.93 3.09 3.47
N GLY A 17 -3.63 2.13 4.12
CA GLY A 17 -2.99 1.21 5.07
C GLY A 17 -2.24 0.13 4.30
N LEU A 18 -0.91 0.09 4.44
CA LEU A 18 -0.03 -0.75 3.61
C LEU A 18 0.79 -1.78 4.39
N ASP A 19 0.96 -1.53 5.69
CA ASP A 19 1.59 -2.45 6.64
C ASP A 19 0.82 -2.40 7.96
N VAL A 20 0.24 -3.53 8.36
CA VAL A 20 -0.52 -3.67 9.60
C VAL A 20 0.29 -4.34 10.71
N SER A 21 1.52 -4.75 10.41
CA SER A 21 2.43 -5.40 11.37
C SER A 21 3.03 -4.44 12.39
N LEU A 22 3.02 -3.14 12.09
CA LEU A 22 3.70 -2.08 12.86
C LEU A 22 5.22 -2.29 12.95
N ALA A 23 5.82 -2.94 11.96
CA ALA A 23 7.26 -3.19 11.91
C ALA A 23 8.09 -1.90 11.74
N ASN A 24 7.52 -0.86 11.14
CA ASN A 24 8.16 0.43 10.94
C ASN A 24 8.11 1.26 12.24
N PRO A 25 9.24 1.56 12.91
CA PRO A 25 9.22 2.31 14.17
C PRO A 25 8.79 3.78 14.00
N GLU A 26 8.86 4.35 12.80
CA GLU A 26 8.48 5.75 12.57
C GLU A 26 6.96 5.98 12.75
N VAL A 27 6.14 4.93 12.64
CA VAL A 27 4.68 5.04 12.83
C VAL A 27 4.32 5.46 14.26
N PHE A 28 5.11 5.08 15.26
CA PHE A 28 4.86 5.44 16.66
C PHE A 28 5.12 6.93 16.93
N GLU A 29 6.03 7.55 16.16
CA GLU A 29 6.26 8.99 16.20
C GLU A 29 5.20 9.74 15.38
N ALA A 30 4.81 9.19 14.23
CA ALA A 30 3.72 9.75 13.42
C ALA A 30 2.39 9.77 14.17
N GLU A 31 2.08 8.73 14.97
CA GLU A 31 0.87 8.66 15.80
C GLU A 31 0.69 9.90 16.68
N ARG A 32 1.77 10.42 17.26
CA ARG A 32 1.71 11.58 18.18
C ARG A 32 1.27 12.86 17.48
N ASN A 33 1.36 12.91 16.16
CA ASN A 33 1.05 14.07 15.34
C ASN A 33 -0.24 13.90 14.52
N ASP A 34 -0.80 12.69 14.46
CA ASP A 34 -2.03 12.39 13.74
C ASP A 34 -3.26 12.83 14.57
N PRO A 35 -4.10 13.74 14.06
CA PRO A 35 -5.29 14.21 14.78
C PRO A 35 -6.50 13.28 14.65
N TRP A 36 -6.42 12.23 13.81
CA TRP A 36 -7.56 11.43 13.38
C TRP A 36 -7.38 9.94 13.70
N LEU A 37 -6.24 9.35 13.35
CA LEU A 37 -5.95 7.94 13.60
C LEU A 37 -5.15 7.72 14.88
N GLY A 38 -5.18 6.47 15.35
CA GLY A 38 -4.34 5.98 16.43
C GLY A 38 -4.09 4.48 16.28
N ILE A 39 -2.92 4.01 16.71
CA ILE A 39 -2.47 2.62 16.61
C ILE A 39 -3.44 1.70 17.35
N ALA A 40 -3.93 2.11 18.53
CA ALA A 40 -4.90 1.32 19.29
C ALA A 40 -6.18 1.04 18.49
N GLY A 41 -6.74 2.07 17.83
CA GLY A 41 -7.91 1.93 16.97
C GLY A 41 -7.61 1.12 15.71
N GLY A 42 -6.46 1.36 15.08
CA GLY A 42 -6.00 0.59 13.92
C GLY A 42 -5.87 -0.90 14.22
N ARG A 43 -5.28 -1.26 15.37
CA ARG A 43 -5.15 -2.68 15.80
C ARG A 43 -6.50 -3.35 15.96
N GLU A 44 -7.50 -2.66 16.49
CA GLU A 44 -8.85 -3.22 16.62
C GLU A 44 -9.54 -3.38 15.26
N ALA A 45 -9.39 -2.40 14.36
CA ALA A 45 -9.89 -2.52 12.99
C ALA A 45 -9.26 -3.73 12.26
N ILE A 46 -7.94 -3.92 12.41
CA ILE A 46 -7.22 -5.05 11.82
C ILE A 46 -7.62 -6.37 12.47
N ARG A 47 -7.84 -6.43 13.79
CA ARG A 47 -8.35 -7.64 14.46
C ARG A 47 -9.68 -8.10 13.88
N LEU A 48 -10.57 -7.16 13.53
CA LEU A 48 -11.86 -7.45 12.91
C LEU A 48 -11.73 -7.84 11.43
N TYR A 49 -10.79 -7.22 10.71
CA TYR A 49 -10.58 -7.42 9.27
C TYR A 49 -9.75 -8.67 8.92
N SER A 50 -8.71 -8.98 9.69
CA SER A 50 -7.67 -9.93 9.30
C SER A 50 -8.13 -11.38 9.29
N ALA A 51 -9.23 -11.71 9.96
CA ALA A 51 -9.70 -13.09 10.14
C ALA A 51 -8.61 -14.05 10.65
N GLY A 52 -7.65 -13.53 11.44
CA GLY A 52 -6.52 -14.30 11.96
C GLY A 52 -5.32 -14.46 11.01
N MET A 53 -5.32 -13.78 9.85
CA MET A 53 -4.15 -13.72 8.97
C MET A 53 -2.93 -13.12 9.67
N ASP A 54 -1.75 -13.62 9.30
CA ASP A 54 -0.48 -13.03 9.70
C ASP A 54 -0.44 -11.54 9.29
N PRO A 55 -0.11 -10.60 10.19
CA PRO A 55 0.04 -9.18 9.84
C PRO A 55 1.01 -8.90 8.69
N ALA A 56 1.98 -9.78 8.41
CA ALA A 56 2.89 -9.67 7.28
C ALA A 56 2.33 -10.27 5.96
N ASP A 57 1.14 -10.86 5.99
CA ASP A 57 0.50 -11.40 4.78
C ASP A 57 0.16 -10.27 3.81
N TRP A 58 0.62 -10.39 2.55
CA TRP A 58 0.48 -9.35 1.53
C TRP A 58 -0.97 -8.97 1.22
N ARG A 59 -1.95 -9.82 1.55
CA ARG A 59 -3.37 -9.54 1.34
C ARG A 59 -3.91 -8.48 2.29
N ILE A 60 -3.30 -8.33 3.46
CA ILE A 60 -3.66 -7.32 4.46
C ILE A 60 -2.57 -6.27 4.67
N SER A 61 -1.33 -6.58 4.28
CA SER A 61 -0.18 -5.66 4.23
C SER A 61 0.43 -5.64 2.83
N PRO A 62 -0.18 -4.96 1.85
CA PRO A 62 0.26 -4.95 0.45
C PRO A 62 1.72 -4.59 0.21
N VAL A 63 2.39 -3.90 1.16
CA VAL A 63 3.82 -3.58 1.05
C VAL A 63 4.70 -4.83 0.92
N TYR A 64 4.23 -6.01 1.35
CA TYR A 64 4.94 -7.29 1.26
C TYR A 64 4.62 -8.10 0.01
N GLY A 65 3.71 -7.62 -0.85
CA GLY A 65 3.35 -8.28 -2.11
C GLY A 65 4.32 -8.00 -3.26
N ASP A 66 4.07 -8.64 -4.41
CA ASP A 66 4.73 -8.27 -5.67
C ASP A 66 4.18 -6.94 -6.18
N LEU A 67 4.95 -5.87 -6.01
CA LEU A 67 4.56 -4.53 -6.42
C LEU A 67 4.73 -4.29 -7.93
N SER A 68 5.50 -5.11 -8.64
CA SER A 68 5.78 -4.92 -10.08
C SER A 68 4.53 -5.05 -10.96
N VAL A 69 3.47 -5.68 -10.43
CA VAL A 69 2.19 -5.86 -11.11
C VAL A 69 1.28 -4.64 -11.03
N LEU A 70 1.66 -3.62 -10.23
CA LEU A 70 0.85 -2.41 -10.07
C LEU A 70 0.92 -1.53 -11.34
N PRO A 71 -0.20 -0.92 -11.74
CA PRO A 71 -0.20 0.04 -12.83
C PRO A 71 0.44 1.37 -12.37
N LYS A 72 0.53 2.35 -13.29
CA LYS A 72 0.91 3.72 -12.94
C LYS A 72 0.06 4.19 -11.76
N THR A 73 0.73 4.58 -10.68
CA THR A 73 0.10 4.80 -9.37
C THR A 73 0.28 6.26 -8.95
N LEU A 74 -0.81 6.91 -8.56
CA LEU A 74 -0.81 8.16 -7.82
C LEU A 74 -1.06 7.86 -6.34
N LEU A 75 -0.13 8.24 -5.47
CA LEU A 75 -0.22 8.06 -4.03
C LEU A 75 -0.29 9.44 -3.35
N LEU A 76 -1.33 9.66 -2.56
CA LEU A 76 -1.53 10.87 -1.78
C LEU A 76 -1.40 10.56 -0.29
N THR A 77 -0.57 11.31 0.42
CA THR A 77 -0.31 11.14 1.86
C THR A 77 -0.02 12.51 2.50
N GLY A 78 -0.11 12.62 3.83
CA GLY A 78 0.03 13.89 4.54
C GLY A 78 1.00 13.83 5.72
N SER A 79 1.67 14.92 6.08
CA SER A 79 2.68 14.88 7.15
C SER A 79 2.15 14.56 8.55
N ARG A 80 0.83 14.69 8.75
CA ARG A 80 0.12 14.42 10.03
C ARG A 80 -0.78 13.20 9.92
N ASP A 81 -0.35 12.19 9.16
CA ASP A 81 -1.03 10.91 9.00
C ASP A 81 -0.11 9.78 9.50
N LEU A 82 -0.63 8.97 10.41
CA LEU A 82 0.02 7.81 11.03
C LEU A 82 0.56 6.83 9.98
N LEU A 83 -0.12 6.71 8.83
CA LEU A 83 0.21 5.76 7.77
C LEU A 83 1.30 6.27 6.82
N THR A 84 1.68 7.54 6.93
CA THR A 84 2.64 8.20 6.04
C THR A 84 4.00 7.51 5.98
N PRO A 85 4.63 7.10 7.10
CA PRO A 85 5.91 6.42 7.04
C PRO A 85 5.88 5.17 6.13
N ASP A 86 4.84 4.36 6.23
CA ASP A 86 4.70 3.16 5.39
C ASP A 86 4.31 3.50 3.95
N ASN A 87 3.55 4.59 3.74
CA ASN A 87 3.27 5.11 2.40
C ASN A 87 4.56 5.52 1.66
N LEU A 88 5.50 6.15 2.37
CA LEU A 88 6.80 6.54 1.81
C LEU A 88 7.66 5.31 1.47
N ILE A 89 7.70 4.30 2.34
CA ILE A 89 8.38 3.03 2.08
C ILE A 89 7.77 2.33 0.86
N PHE A 90 6.44 2.24 0.78
CA PHE A 90 5.76 1.64 -0.36
C PHE A 90 6.08 2.36 -1.67
N ALA A 91 6.05 3.70 -1.68
CA ALA A 91 6.38 4.48 -2.87
C ALA A 91 7.80 4.17 -3.36
N GLN A 92 8.76 4.05 -2.45
CA GLN A 92 10.14 3.68 -2.77
C GLN A 92 10.23 2.25 -3.32
N LYS A 93 9.59 1.27 -2.65
CA LYS A 93 9.60 -0.13 -3.08
C LYS A 93 8.93 -0.32 -4.44
N ALA A 94 7.78 0.31 -4.67
CA ALA A 94 7.08 0.24 -5.95
C ALA A 94 7.89 0.85 -7.09
N ARG A 95 8.54 2.00 -6.87
CA ARG A 95 9.48 2.58 -7.86
C ARG A 95 10.67 1.67 -8.13
N ALA A 96 11.25 1.08 -7.10
CA ALA A 96 12.34 0.11 -7.25
C ALA A 96 11.92 -1.16 -8.03
N ALA A 97 10.63 -1.52 -7.97
CA ALA A 97 10.03 -2.60 -8.75
C ALA A 97 9.65 -2.20 -10.19
N GLY A 98 9.96 -0.98 -10.62
CA GLY A 98 9.70 -0.49 -11.98
C GLY A 98 8.34 0.16 -12.19
N VAL A 99 7.56 0.40 -11.13
CA VAL A 99 6.26 1.07 -11.22
C VAL A 99 6.46 2.58 -11.31
N GLU A 100 5.76 3.23 -12.24
CA GLU A 100 5.67 4.70 -12.26
C GLU A 100 4.76 5.16 -11.10
N VAL A 101 5.37 5.70 -10.05
CA VAL A 101 4.66 6.22 -8.88
C VAL A 101 4.81 7.73 -8.79
N GLU A 102 3.69 8.43 -8.87
CA GLU A 102 3.56 9.83 -8.52
C GLU A 102 3.16 9.94 -7.04
N LEU A 103 3.93 10.71 -6.25
CA LEU A 103 3.69 10.89 -4.82
C LEU A 103 3.31 12.35 -4.56
N VAL A 104 2.13 12.56 -4.00
CA VAL A 104 1.69 13.84 -3.43
C VAL A 104 1.81 13.74 -1.91
N TYR A 105 2.86 14.34 -1.37
CA TYR A 105 3.06 14.52 0.06
C TYR A 105 2.70 15.95 0.41
N GLU A 106 1.65 16.16 1.20
CA GLU A 106 1.19 17.50 1.59
C GLU A 106 1.49 17.78 3.07
N GLU A 107 2.26 18.84 3.33
CA GLU A 107 2.63 19.26 4.68
C GLU A 107 1.41 19.76 5.45
N GLY A 108 1.28 19.35 6.71
CA GLY A 108 0.18 19.72 7.60
C GLY A 108 -1.10 18.93 7.41
N MET A 109 -1.20 18.09 6.37
CA MET A 109 -2.40 17.30 6.09
C MET A 109 -2.44 15.98 6.87
N PHE A 110 -3.66 15.57 7.20
CA PHE A 110 -3.96 14.39 8.01
C PHE A 110 -4.58 13.26 7.17
N HIS A 111 -4.95 12.15 7.80
CA HIS A 111 -5.55 11.00 7.14
C HIS A 111 -6.74 11.35 6.22
N VAL A 112 -6.75 10.83 4.99
CA VAL A 112 -7.78 11.03 3.96
C VAL A 112 -8.15 12.50 3.64
N TRP A 113 -7.23 13.43 3.90
CA TRP A 113 -7.42 14.86 3.64
C TRP A 113 -8.01 15.21 2.25
N PRO A 114 -7.72 14.51 1.12
CA PRO A 114 -8.30 14.84 -0.18
C PRO A 114 -9.83 14.70 -0.25
N LEU A 115 -10.45 14.00 0.70
CA LEU A 115 -11.89 13.81 0.76
C LEU A 115 -12.62 14.92 1.54
N ILE A 116 -11.88 15.73 2.27
CA ILE A 116 -12.42 16.78 3.15
C ILE A 116 -12.72 18.07 2.36
N ASP A 117 -13.67 18.88 2.82
CA ASP A 117 -13.94 20.18 2.17
C ASP A 117 -12.93 21.25 2.63
N MET A 118 -11.83 21.35 1.87
CA MET A 118 -10.78 22.34 2.07
C MET A 118 -10.11 22.70 0.73
N PRO A 119 -9.45 23.87 0.62
CA PRO A 119 -8.74 24.28 -0.59
C PRO A 119 -7.70 23.26 -1.06
N GLU A 120 -6.90 22.71 -0.14
CA GLU A 120 -5.88 21.69 -0.36
C GLU A 120 -6.52 20.47 -1.03
N ALA A 121 -7.55 19.90 -0.40
CA ALA A 121 -8.29 18.76 -0.91
C ALA A 121 -8.93 19.00 -2.27
N ARG A 122 -9.35 20.23 -2.58
CA ARG A 122 -9.85 20.59 -3.91
C ARG A 122 -8.74 20.47 -4.96
N ARG A 123 -7.53 20.95 -4.67
CA ARG A 123 -6.35 20.77 -5.56
C ARG A 123 -6.01 19.30 -5.75
N ALA A 124 -6.00 18.52 -4.67
CA ALA A 124 -5.75 17.08 -4.73
C ALA A 124 -6.78 16.33 -5.58
N ARG A 125 -8.07 16.61 -5.41
CA ARG A 125 -9.13 16.01 -6.23
C ARG A 125 -9.03 16.41 -7.70
N GLN A 126 -8.69 17.66 -8.00
CA GLN A 126 -8.41 18.10 -9.38
C GLN A 126 -7.23 17.31 -9.97
N HIS A 127 -6.19 17.09 -9.18
CA HIS A 127 -5.04 16.29 -9.59
C HIS A 127 -5.42 14.83 -9.85
N ILE A 128 -6.17 14.19 -8.95
CA ILE A 128 -6.69 12.83 -9.14
C ILE A 128 -7.48 12.72 -10.46
N VAL A 129 -8.37 13.67 -10.74
CA VAL A 129 -9.15 13.69 -11.98
C VAL A 129 -8.26 13.86 -13.21
N ALA A 130 -7.24 14.73 -13.15
CA ALA A 130 -6.29 14.92 -14.24
C ALA A 130 -5.50 13.64 -14.50
N PHE A 131 -4.93 13.05 -13.45
CA PHE A 131 -4.18 11.80 -13.51
C PHE A 131 -5.00 10.67 -14.14
N LEU A 132 -6.28 10.53 -13.77
CA LEU A 132 -7.17 9.51 -14.33
C LEU A 132 -7.55 9.76 -15.79
N ARG A 133 -7.55 11.03 -16.25
CA ARG A 133 -7.92 11.42 -17.61
C ARG A 133 -6.77 11.40 -18.61
N GLU A 134 -5.53 11.40 -18.15
CA GLU A 134 -4.38 11.25 -19.02
C GLU A 134 -4.49 9.97 -19.86
N SER A 135 -4.52 10.13 -21.19
CA SER A 135 -4.50 9.02 -22.13
C SER A 135 -3.36 8.07 -21.81
N SER A 136 -3.67 6.79 -21.66
CA SER A 136 -2.63 5.76 -21.56
C SER A 136 -2.06 5.54 -22.96
N SER A 137 -0.74 5.51 -23.10
CA SER A 137 -0.11 4.82 -24.23
C SER A 137 -0.58 3.36 -24.19
N PRO A 138 -0.80 2.70 -25.35
CA PRO A 138 -1.24 1.31 -25.36
C PRO A 138 -0.29 0.48 -24.49
N ILE A 139 -0.86 -0.25 -23.54
CA ILE A 139 -0.12 -1.20 -22.70
C ILE A 139 0.59 -2.15 -23.67
N VAL A 140 1.92 -2.07 -23.73
CA VAL A 140 2.71 -3.14 -24.35
C VAL A 140 2.45 -4.37 -23.49
N GLN A 141 1.66 -5.31 -24.02
CA GLN A 141 1.42 -6.60 -23.38
C GLN A 141 2.76 -7.33 -23.29
N GLY A 142 3.52 -7.06 -22.23
CA GLY A 142 4.58 -7.94 -21.78
C GLY A 142 3.94 -9.28 -21.45
N THR A 143 4.38 -10.32 -22.16
CA THR A 143 3.96 -11.71 -22.04
C THR A 143 3.57 -12.04 -20.60
N ALA A 144 2.31 -12.39 -20.37
CA ALA A 144 1.81 -12.80 -19.06
C ALA A 144 2.65 -13.98 -18.55
N ALA A 145 3.66 -13.68 -17.73
CA ALA A 145 4.32 -14.69 -16.94
C ALA A 145 3.28 -15.21 -15.95
N ARG A 146 2.94 -16.49 -16.07
CA ARG A 146 2.03 -17.17 -15.15
C ARG A 146 2.55 -16.98 -13.73
N PHE A 147 1.78 -16.26 -12.92
CA PHE A 147 1.93 -16.24 -11.47
C PHE A 147 1.87 -17.69 -10.98
N LYS A 148 2.99 -18.20 -10.47
CA LYS A 148 3.03 -19.50 -9.79
C LYS A 148 3.07 -19.19 -8.31
N ALA A 149 1.92 -19.32 -7.64
CA ALA A 149 1.88 -19.27 -6.18
C ALA A 149 2.89 -20.30 -5.62
N PRO A 150 3.71 -19.97 -4.63
CA PRO A 150 4.53 -20.96 -3.96
C PRO A 150 3.61 -22.00 -3.31
N SER A 151 3.88 -23.28 -3.56
CA SER A 151 3.11 -24.39 -2.98
C SER A 151 3.34 -24.45 -1.47
N ALA A 152 2.28 -24.76 -0.73
CA ALA A 152 2.29 -24.89 0.74
C ALA A 152 3.30 -25.94 1.28
N GLU A 153 3.90 -26.77 0.43
CA GLU A 153 4.88 -27.79 0.81
C GLU A 153 6.29 -27.26 1.12
N ALA A 154 6.60 -25.97 0.88
CA ALA A 154 7.91 -25.40 1.26
C ALA A 154 7.97 -24.91 2.72
N ALA A 155 6.84 -24.88 3.44
CA ALA A 155 6.78 -24.44 4.84
C ALA A 155 7.07 -25.57 5.85
N GLU A 156 7.05 -26.84 5.43
CA GLU A 156 7.21 -27.98 6.35
C GLU A 156 8.63 -28.55 6.43
N GLN A 157 9.58 -28.11 5.59
CA GLN A 157 10.95 -28.63 5.61
C GLN A 157 11.92 -27.90 6.57
N HIS A 158 11.47 -26.87 7.31
CA HIS A 158 12.29 -26.22 8.34
C HIS A 158 11.98 -26.65 9.79
N LEU A 159 11.06 -27.60 10.01
CA LEU A 159 10.68 -28.08 11.34
C LEU A 159 11.23 -29.47 11.70
N GLN A 160 12.11 -30.06 10.88
CA GLN A 160 12.78 -31.35 11.17
C GLN A 160 14.30 -31.28 10.98
N SER A 161 14.98 -30.45 11.78
CA SER A 161 16.43 -30.47 12.02
C SER A 161 16.72 -29.33 13.00
N GLY A 162 17.00 -29.47 14.28
CA GLY A 162 17.40 -30.59 15.11
C GLY A 162 17.88 -29.96 16.42
N TYR A 163 17.42 -30.47 17.56
CA TYR A 163 17.98 -30.16 18.87
C TYR A 163 19.04 -31.22 19.18
N PRO A 164 20.26 -30.83 19.58
CA PRO A 164 21.07 -31.70 20.42
C PRO A 164 21.45 -31.01 21.74
N GLY A 165 21.27 -31.73 22.84
CA GLY A 165 22.01 -31.56 24.10
C GLY A 165 21.63 -30.37 24.96
#